data_AF-S6H9I5-F1
#
_entry.id   AF-S6H9I5-F1
#
_cell.length_a   1.000
_cell.length_b   1.000
_cell.length_c   1.000
_cell.angle_alpha   90.00
_cell.angle_beta   90.00
_cell.angle_gamma   90.00
#
_symmetry.space_group_name_H-M   'P 1'
#
loop_
_entity.id
_entity.type
_entity.pdbx_description
1 polymer ?
#
loop_
_entity_poly.entity_id
_entity_poly.type
_entity_poly.pdbx_seq_one_letter_code
_entity_poly.pdbx_strand_id
1 'polypeptide(L)' 'MAYCDTRNIASYSLMEKLGMQRKELLPSNTKLGEQWFDSYCYAIDKITWQRLQSCSSG' A
#
# COMPACT_ATOMS: atom_id res chain seq x y z
N MET A 1 -0.09 -2.19 7.66
CA MET A 1 0.75 -1.67 6.58
C MET A 1 0.64 -2.60 5.38
N ALA A 2 0.90 -2.10 4.18
CA ALA A 2 0.93 -2.87 2.95
C ALA A 2 2.20 -2.54 2.16
N TYR A 3 2.76 -3.54 1.47
CA TYR A 3 3.92 -3.39 0.60
C TYR A 3 3.56 -3.84 -0.80
N CYS A 4 4.01 -3.11 -1.82
CA CYS A 4 3.84 -3.53 -3.21
C CYS A 4 5.06 -3.16 -4.05
N ASP A 5 5.35 -3.98 -5.06
CA ASP A 5 6.33 -3.64 -6.10
C ASP A 5 5.98 -2.26 -6.72
N THR A 6 6.99 -1.41 -6.92
CA THR A 6 6.80 -0.06 -7.47
C THR A 6 6.22 -0.05 -8.88
N ARG A 7 6.28 -1.17 -9.60
CA ARG A 7 5.73 -1.36 -10.95
C ARG A 7 4.28 -1.85 -10.92
N ASN A 8 3.75 -2.25 -9.76
CA ASN A 8 2.36 -2.71 -9.65
C ASN A 8 1.40 -1.52 -9.53
N ILE A 9 1.18 -0.86 -10.67
CA ILE A 9 0.32 0.32 -10.82
C ILE A 9 -1.07 0.09 -10.28
N ALA A 10 -1.65 -1.07 -10.58
CA ALA A 10 -2.99 -1.42 -10.14
C ALA A 10 -3.11 -1.43 -8.60
N SER A 11 -2.17 -2.07 -7.91
CA SER A 11 -2.20 -2.16 -6.45
C SER A 11 -1.99 -0.81 -5.78
N TYR A 12 -0.96 -0.05 -6.15
CA TYR A 12 -0.73 1.23 -5.47
C TYR A 12 -1.81 2.27 -5.80
N SER A 13 -2.37 2.25 -7.00
CA SER A 13 -3.49 3.13 -7.37
C SER A 13 -4.76 2.79 -6.58
N LEU A 14 -5.03 1.51 -6.33
CA LEU A 14 -6.15 1.08 -5.48
C LEU A 14 -5.95 1.54 -4.03
N MET A 15 -4.75 1.34 -3.48
CA MET A 15 -4.44 1.76 -2.11
C MET A 15 -4.60 3.28 -1.93
N GLU A 16 -4.16 4.08 -2.89
CA GLU A 16 -4.35 5.54 -2.88
C GLU A 16 -5.84 5.92 -2.93
N LYS A 17 -6.65 5.26 -3.77
CA LYS A 17 -8.11 5.45 -3.83
C LYS A 17 -8.82 5.09 -2.52
N LEU A 18 -8.32 4.08 -1.80
CA LEU A 18 -8.83 3.68 -0.48
C LEU A 18 -8.39 4.61 0.66
N GLY A 19 -7.62 5.67 0.35
CA GLY A 19 -7.14 6.63 1.34
C GLY A 19 -5.88 6.19 2.08
N MET A 20 -5.19 5.14 1.61
CA MET A 20 -3.88 4.78 2.15
C MET A 20 -2.82 5.76 1.63
N GLN A 21 -1.82 6.03 2.46
CA GLN A 21 -0.74 6.95 2.16
C GLN A 21 0.59 6.20 1.95
N ARG A 22 1.32 6.57 0.90
CA ARG A 22 2.70 6.11 0.67
C ARG A 22 3.60 6.72 1.75
N LYS A 23 4.27 5.87 2.52
CA LYS A 23 5.17 6.27 3.60
C LYS A 23 6.63 6.22 3.20
N GLU A 24 7.00 5.24 2.37
CA GLU A 24 8.41 4.99 2.06
C GLU A 24 8.57 4.29 0.70
N LEU A 25 9.73 4.50 0.07
CA LEU A 25 10.27 3.69 -1.02
C LEU A 25 11.42 2.85 -0.46
N LEU A 26 11.32 1.54 -0.61
CA LEU A 26 12.29 0.56 -0.13
C LEU A 26 13.05 -0.04 -1.34
N PRO A 27 14.23 0.48 -1.68
CA PRO A 27 14.97 0.04 -2.85
C PRO A 27 15.53 -1.37 -2.66
N SER A 28 15.35 -2.24 -3.66
CA SER A 28 15.88 -3.60 -3.71
C SER A 28 15.67 -4.41 -2.43
N ASN A 29 14.52 -4.25 -1.75
CA ASN A 29 14.26 -4.91 -0.46
C ASN A 29 13.65 -6.30 -0.64
N THR A 30 12.96 -6.54 -1.76
CA THR A 30 12.21 -7.78 -2.00
C THR A 30 12.87 -8.58 -3.12
N LYS A 31 13.19 -9.85 -2.85
CA LYS A 31 13.69 -10.78 -3.87
C LYS A 31 12.56 -11.68 -4.36
N LEU A 32 12.28 -11.69 -5.65
CA LEU A 32 11.39 -12.68 -6.29
C LEU A 32 12.19 -13.45 -7.34
N GLY A 33 12.35 -14.75 -7.13
CA GLY A 33 13.29 -15.55 -7.92
C GLY A 33 14.72 -15.04 -7.74
N GLU A 34 15.40 -14.73 -8.85
CA GLU A 34 16.77 -14.19 -8.85
C GLU A 34 16.83 -12.67 -8.96
N GLN A 35 15.70 -11.98 -8.99
CA GLN A 35 15.66 -10.53 -9.18
C GLN A 35 15.23 -9.81 -7.89
N TRP A 36 15.89 -8.67 -7.65
CA TRP A 36 15.53 -7.74 -6.59
C TRP A 36 14.62 -6.65 -7.13
N PHE A 37 13.67 -6.24 -6.29
CA PHE A 37 12.65 -5.27 -6.61
C PHE A 37 12.53 -4.20 -5.54
N ASP A 38 12.20 -3.01 -5.99
CA ASP A 38 11.83 -1.91 -5.13
C ASP A 38 10.38 -2.08 -4.67
N SER A 39 10.07 -1.64 -3.47
CA SER A 39 8.69 -1.65 -2.98
C SER A 39 8.27 -0.31 -2.40
N TYR A 40 7.00 0.03 -2.57
CA TYR A 40 6.38 1.09 -1.78
C TYR A 40 5.80 0.51 -0.50
N CYS A 41 5.95 1.24 0.60
CA CYS A 41 5.26 1.00 1.86
C CYS A 41 4.06 1.95 1.98
N TYR A 42 2.89 1.38 2.25
CA TYR A 42 1.64 2.11 2.46
C TYR A 42 1.05 1.86 3.86
N ALA A 43 0.45 2.91 4.42
CA ALA A 43 -0.27 2.83 5.68
C ALA A 43 -1.58 3.62 5.60
N ILE A 44 -2.61 3.14 6.30
CA ILE A 44 -3.85 3.87 6.55
C ILE A 44 -3.79 4.45 7.96
N ASP A 45 -4.22 5.70 8.12
CA ASP A 45 -4.32 6.29 9.45
C ASP A 45 -5.52 5.69 10.21
N LYS A 46 -5.45 5.76 11.55
CA LYS A 46 -6.46 5.16 12.43
C LYS A 46 -7.85 5.75 12.23
N ILE A 47 -7.95 7.05 11.94
CA ILE A 47 -9.24 7.75 11.81
C ILE A 47 -9.92 7.33 10.49
N THR A 48 -9.17 7.31 9.39
CA THR A 48 -9.64 6.84 8.08
C THR A 48 -10.07 5.37 8.18
N TRP A 49 -9.29 4.53 8.86
CA TRP A 49 -9.68 3.13 9.09
C TRP A 49 -11.01 3.01 9.85
N GLN A 50 -11.21 3.78 10.91
CA GLN A 50 -12.47 3.80 11.67
C GLN A 50 -13.66 4.24 10.80
N ARG A 51 -13.48 5.24 9.93
CA ARG A 51 -14.52 5.72 9.00
C ARG A 51 -14.94 4.66 8.00
N LEU A 52 -13.98 3.93 7.43
CA LEU A 52 -14.28 2.83 6.48
C LEU A 52 -15.12 1.73 7.12
N GLN A 53 -14.83 1.38 8.39
CA GLN A 53 -15.63 0.40 9.13
C GLN A 53 -17.05 0.90 9.41
N SER A 54 -17.23 2.18 9.76
CA SER A 54 -18.56 2.72 10.05
C SER A 54 -19.49 2.81 8.83
N CYS A 55 -18.95 3.02 7.63
CA CYS A 55 -19.75 3.09 6.40
C CYS A 55 -20.13 1.71 5.83
N SER A 56 -19.54 0.62 6.35
CA SER A 56 -19.77 -0.75 5.85
C SER A 56 -21.03 -1.41 6.46
N SER A 57 -21.76 -0.69 7.30
CA SER A 57 -22.93 -1.16 8.06
C SER A 57 -24.27 -0.67 7.49
N GLY A 58 -24.29 -0.12 6.27
CA GLY A 58 -25.48 0.46 5.61
C GLY A 58 -25.82 -0.24 4.32
#